data_AF-A8X0J7-F1
#
_entry.id   AF-A8X0J7-F1
#
_cell.length_a   1.000
_cell.length_b   1.000
_cell.length_c   1.000
_cell.angle_alpha   90.00
_cell.angle_beta   90.00
_cell.angle_gamma   90.00
#
_symmetry.space_group_name_H-M   'P 1'
#
loop_
_entity.id
_entity.type
_entity.pdbx_description
1 polymer ?
#
loop_
_entity_poly.entity_id
_entity_poly.type
_entity_poly.pdbx_seq_one_letter_code
_entity_poly.pdbx_strand_id
1 'polypeptide(L)'
;MGRGSAHSRVDKREIFVYRLLQFIGVGADAHFIPSAYSRCYTSALALHIATKRVQGFQKKRALRSACPFTDEHQMRLDLIRNLLYLGDLNSRNYGLDDKHQLIIIDFVVLPQESCIHSATLFGQRLDHPSLNMIIKNWKLLENFTKATESIANDCKRMESIIWRDGYDKYLKVVLENIKLLNNML
;
A
#
# COMPACT_ATOMS: atom_id res chain seq x y z
N MET A 1 22.22 -15.16 -26.45
CA MET A 1 22.03 -16.30 -25.52
C MET A 1 21.00 -15.87 -24.48
N GLY A 2 19.77 -16.39 -24.60
CA GLY A 2 18.63 -15.98 -23.78
C GLY A 2 18.66 -16.63 -22.40
N ARG A 3 18.46 -15.82 -21.35
CA ARG A 3 18.16 -16.32 -20.00
C ARG A 3 16.68 -16.67 -19.95
N GLY A 4 16.39 -17.96 -19.81
CA GLY A 4 15.04 -18.51 -19.68
C GLY A 4 14.39 -18.17 -18.33
N SER A 5 13.10 -17.85 -18.44
CA SER A 5 11.99 -17.94 -17.47
C SER A 5 12.21 -17.48 -16.02
N ALA A 6 11.99 -16.19 -15.77
CA ALA A 6 11.37 -15.75 -14.51
C ALA A 6 9.86 -15.63 -14.78
N HIS A 7 9.06 -16.61 -14.36
CA HIS A 7 7.62 -16.38 -14.25
C HIS A 7 7.41 -15.19 -13.31
N SER A 8 6.90 -14.07 -13.82
CA SER A 8 6.60 -12.89 -13.01
C SER A 8 5.39 -13.21 -12.13
N ARG A 9 5.62 -13.93 -11.02
CA ARG A 9 4.58 -14.24 -10.04
C ARG A 9 3.99 -12.94 -9.51
N VAL A 10 2.67 -12.86 -9.47
CA VAL A 10 1.97 -11.68 -8.98
C VAL A 10 2.12 -11.62 -7.46
N ASP A 11 2.39 -10.42 -6.94
CA ASP A 11 2.60 -10.21 -5.51
C ASP A 11 1.27 -9.91 -4.80
N LYS A 12 0.72 -10.89 -4.07
CA LYS A 12 -0.52 -10.68 -3.28
C LYS A 12 -0.38 -9.54 -2.27
N ARG A 13 0.83 -9.24 -1.81
CA ARG A 13 1.09 -8.16 -0.86
C ARG A 13 0.79 -6.79 -1.47
N GLU A 14 1.11 -6.61 -2.76
CA GLU A 14 0.85 -5.36 -3.47
C GLU A 14 -0.64 -5.09 -3.61
N ILE A 15 -1.41 -6.11 -4.02
CA ILE A 15 -2.88 -6.06 -4.09
C ILE A 15 -3.46 -5.70 -2.72
N PHE A 16 -2.92 -6.30 -1.65
CA PHE A 16 -3.32 -5.99 -0.29
C PHE A 16 -3.10 -4.54 0.08
N VAL A 17 -1.92 -4.01 -0.21
CA VAL A 17 -1.61 -2.62 0.09
C VAL A 17 -2.56 -1.70 -0.68
N TYR A 18 -2.82 -1.93 -1.97
CA TYR A 18 -3.78 -1.13 -2.73
C TYR A 18 -5.18 -1.12 -2.06
N ARG A 19 -5.70 -2.28 -1.65
CA ARG A 19 -7.00 -2.38 -0.97
C ARG A 19 -7.00 -1.66 0.38
N LEU A 20 -5.96 -1.85 1.18
CA LEU A 20 -5.86 -1.20 2.49
C LEU A 20 -5.76 0.32 2.36
N LEU A 21 -4.90 0.82 1.46
CA LEU A 21 -4.76 2.26 1.20
C LEU A 21 -6.08 2.88 0.72
N GLN A 22 -6.82 2.18 -0.13
CA GLN A 22 -8.17 2.58 -0.56
C GLN A 22 -9.13 2.68 0.63
N PHE A 23 -9.18 1.66 1.52
CA PHE A 23 -10.09 1.66 2.66
C PHE A 23 -9.77 2.72 3.72
N ILE A 24 -8.49 3.04 3.95
CA ILE A 24 -8.09 4.12 4.88
C ILE A 24 -8.16 5.52 4.24
N GLY A 25 -8.48 5.61 2.95
CA GLY A 25 -8.72 6.87 2.25
C GLY A 25 -7.47 7.59 1.75
N VAL A 26 -6.36 6.89 1.57
CA VAL A 26 -5.08 7.47 1.08
C VAL A 26 -4.55 6.81 -0.19
N GLY A 27 -5.27 5.82 -0.73
CA GLY A 27 -4.97 5.16 -2.00
C GLY A 27 -5.95 5.56 -3.09
N ALA A 28 -5.48 5.54 -4.34
CA ALA A 28 -6.38 5.59 -5.49
C ALA A 28 -7.25 4.33 -5.56
N ASP A 29 -8.48 4.45 -6.07
CA ASP A 29 -9.36 3.30 -6.32
C ASP A 29 -8.72 2.38 -7.37
N ALA A 30 -8.39 1.15 -6.96
CA ALA A 30 -7.64 0.19 -7.76
C ALA A 30 -8.54 -0.95 -8.26
N HIS A 31 -8.40 -1.25 -9.55
CA HIS A 31 -9.00 -2.37 -10.23
C HIS A 31 -7.91 -3.35 -10.67
N PHE A 32 -8.13 -4.62 -10.36
CA PHE A 32 -7.24 -5.72 -10.69
C PHE A 32 -7.82 -6.48 -11.88
N ILE A 33 -7.14 -6.42 -13.02
CA ILE A 33 -7.64 -6.93 -14.31
C ILE A 33 -6.71 -8.06 -14.77
N PRO A 34 -7.16 -9.33 -14.67
CA PRO A 34 -6.42 -10.45 -15.24
C PRO A 34 -6.34 -10.33 -16.76
N SER A 35 -5.19 -10.66 -17.34
CA SER A 35 -4.96 -10.61 -18.78
C SER A 35 -4.35 -11.91 -19.28
N ALA A 36 -5.00 -12.47 -20.30
CA ALA A 36 -4.50 -13.59 -21.12
C ALA A 36 -3.29 -13.22 -21.98
N TYR A 37 -2.97 -11.92 -22.10
CA TYR A 37 -2.02 -11.41 -23.08
C TYR A 37 -0.63 -11.22 -22.46
N SER A 38 0.07 -12.32 -22.17
CA SER A 38 1.53 -12.29 -22.07
C SER A 38 2.11 -12.45 -23.48
N ARG A 39 2.64 -11.37 -24.08
CA ARG A 39 3.27 -11.41 -25.43
C ARG A 39 4.53 -12.31 -25.50
N CYS A 40 5.01 -12.81 -24.38
CA CYS A 40 6.21 -13.64 -24.31
C CYS A 40 5.92 -14.91 -23.51
N TYR A 41 5.75 -16.02 -24.23
CA TYR A 41 5.96 -17.41 -23.82
C TYR A 41 5.87 -17.70 -22.31
N THR A 42 4.68 -18.12 -21.86
CA THR A 42 4.36 -19.18 -20.89
C THR A 42 2.96 -18.94 -20.32
N SER A 43 2.24 -20.01 -20.00
CA SER A 43 0.83 -20.13 -19.62
C SER A 43 0.36 -19.34 -18.37
N ALA A 44 1.14 -18.39 -17.85
CA ALA A 44 0.76 -17.58 -16.70
C ALA A 44 0.01 -16.32 -17.14
N LEU A 45 -1.18 -16.10 -16.56
CA LEU A 45 -1.92 -14.85 -16.71
C LEU A 45 -1.16 -13.69 -16.06
N ALA A 46 -1.09 -12.57 -16.78
CA ALA A 46 -0.61 -11.32 -16.23
C ALA A 46 -1.73 -10.64 -15.41
N LEU A 47 -1.36 -9.84 -14.39
CA LEU A 47 -2.28 -8.96 -13.70
C LEU A 47 -1.95 -7.51 -14.02
N HIS A 48 -2.93 -6.76 -14.54
CA HIS A 48 -2.84 -5.31 -14.65
C HIS A 48 -3.52 -4.67 -13.45
N ILE A 49 -2.86 -3.67 -12.86
CA ILE A 49 -3.44 -2.81 -11.83
C ILE A 49 -3.78 -1.49 -12.51
N ALA A 50 -5.07 -1.17 -12.57
CA ALA A 50 -5.57 0.08 -13.11
C ALA A 50 -6.14 0.92 -11.98
N THR A 51 -5.62 2.13 -11.78
CA THR A 51 -6.13 3.07 -10.77
C THR A 51 -7.05 4.09 -11.43
N LYS A 52 -8.19 4.40 -10.78
CA LYS A 52 -9.03 5.52 -11.22
C LYS A 52 -8.25 6.81 -11.10
N ARG A 53 -8.49 7.71 -12.06
CA ARG A 53 -7.94 9.07 -12.01
C ARG A 53 -8.45 9.78 -10.75
N VAL A 54 -7.52 10.24 -9.93
CA VAL A 54 -7.81 11.02 -8.73
C VAL A 54 -8.04 12.47 -9.15
N GLN A 55 -9.20 13.01 -8.80
CA GLN A 55 -9.60 14.37 -9.16
C GLN A 55 -8.68 15.40 -8.50
N GLY A 56 -8.25 16.40 -9.27
CA GLY A 56 -7.37 17.46 -8.78
C GLY A 56 -6.00 17.00 -8.31
N PHE A 57 -5.59 15.74 -8.57
CA PHE A 57 -4.36 15.19 -8.02
C PHE A 57 -3.12 15.99 -8.46
N GLN A 58 -2.42 16.53 -7.47
CA GLN A 58 -1.15 17.24 -7.63
C GLN A 58 -0.04 16.45 -6.93
N LYS A 59 0.90 15.94 -7.73
CA LYS A 59 2.10 15.27 -7.22
C LYS A 59 2.87 16.20 -6.30
N LYS A 60 3.48 15.69 -5.22
CA LYS A 60 4.22 16.52 -4.26
C LYS A 60 5.24 17.44 -4.91
N ARG A 61 5.97 16.97 -5.92
CA ARG A 61 6.95 17.78 -6.67
C ARG A 61 6.39 19.01 -7.38
N ALA A 62 5.08 19.06 -7.60
CA ALA A 62 4.37 20.10 -8.35
C ALA A 62 3.48 20.96 -7.44
N LEU A 63 3.42 20.67 -6.14
CA LEU A 63 2.69 21.48 -5.17
C LEU A 63 3.32 22.87 -5.10
N ARG A 64 2.46 23.89 -5.19
CA ARG A 64 2.84 25.30 -5.08
C ARG A 64 2.57 25.79 -3.66
N SER A 65 3.10 26.97 -3.31
CA SER A 65 2.94 27.58 -1.97
C SER A 65 1.48 27.73 -1.50
N ALA A 66 0.51 27.80 -2.42
CA ALA A 66 -0.92 27.89 -2.10
C ALA A 66 -1.54 26.57 -1.61
N CYS A 67 -0.87 25.43 -1.80
CA CYS A 67 -1.32 24.10 -1.38
C CYS A 67 -0.12 23.34 -0.78
N PRO A 68 0.31 23.71 0.44
CA PRO A 68 1.55 23.18 1.01
C PRO A 68 1.38 21.73 1.49
N PHE A 69 2.44 20.94 1.31
CA PHE A 69 2.53 19.61 1.90
C PHE A 69 2.88 19.73 3.39
N THR A 70 1.87 19.66 4.25
CA THR A 70 2.01 19.79 5.71
C THR A 70 2.78 18.63 6.37
N ASP A 71 3.22 18.88 7.61
CA ASP A 71 3.84 17.85 8.45
C ASP A 71 2.89 16.68 8.73
N GLU A 72 1.59 16.94 8.84
CA GLU A 72 0.59 15.88 9.00
C GLU A 72 0.59 14.91 7.80
N HIS A 73 0.69 15.42 6.58
CA HIS A 73 0.82 14.56 5.39
C HIS A 73 2.11 13.74 5.44
N GLN A 74 3.21 14.32 5.92
CA GLN A 74 4.47 13.61 6.07
C GLN A 74 4.36 12.52 7.15
N MET A 75 3.68 12.78 8.26
CA MET A 75 3.42 11.78 9.31
C MET A 75 2.57 10.61 8.80
N ARG A 76 1.49 10.89 8.06
CA ARG A 76 0.66 9.85 7.43
C ARG A 76 1.50 8.98 6.48
N LEU A 77 2.35 9.60 5.65
CA LEU A 77 3.22 8.90 4.72
C LEU A 77 4.26 8.01 5.44
N ASP A 78 4.92 8.55 6.46
CA ASP A 78 5.91 7.83 7.26
C ASP A 78 5.28 6.65 8.01
N LEU A 79 4.08 6.85 8.56
CA LEU A 79 3.30 5.79 9.22
C LEU A 79 3.02 4.63 8.26
N ILE A 80 2.47 4.92 7.09
CA ILE A 80 2.14 3.89 6.08
C ILE A 80 3.40 3.20 5.56
N ARG A 81 4.45 3.97 5.27
CA ARG A 81 5.74 3.46 4.79
C ARG A 81 6.27 2.38 5.72
N ASN A 82 6.27 2.66 7.02
CA ASN A 82 6.81 1.76 8.03
C ASN A 82 5.85 0.61 8.37
N LEU A 83 4.54 0.89 8.40
CA LEU A 83 3.53 -0.12 8.73
C LEU A 83 3.42 -1.22 7.66
N LEU A 84 3.47 -0.82 6.38
CA LEU A 84 3.22 -1.69 5.24
C LEU A 84 4.48 -2.08 4.45
N TYR A 85 5.65 -1.59 4.89
CA TYR A 85 6.96 -1.82 4.26
C TYR A 85 7.02 -1.33 2.81
N LEU A 86 6.65 -0.06 2.60
CA LEU A 86 6.60 0.52 1.26
C LEU A 86 7.91 1.21 0.87
N GLY A 87 8.47 0.78 -0.25
CA GLY A 87 9.53 1.44 -1.00
C GLY A 87 8.96 2.31 -2.12
N ASP A 88 9.88 3.01 -2.80
CA ASP A 88 9.60 3.89 -3.95
C ASP A 88 8.52 4.97 -3.70
N LEU A 89 8.32 5.38 -2.46
CA LEU A 89 7.47 6.52 -2.10
C LEU A 89 8.23 7.84 -2.35
N ASN A 90 8.61 8.09 -3.61
CA ASN A 90 9.23 9.33 -4.07
C ASN A 90 8.16 10.37 -4.46
N SER A 91 8.54 11.64 -4.63
CA SER A 91 7.60 12.76 -4.85
C SER A 91 6.78 12.71 -6.16
N ARG A 92 6.99 11.67 -7.00
CA ARG A 92 6.20 11.37 -8.19
C ARG A 92 5.04 10.40 -7.94
N ASN A 93 5.09 9.69 -6.82
CA ASN A 93 4.24 8.54 -6.50
C ASN A 93 3.22 8.83 -5.40
N TYR A 94 3.22 10.05 -4.87
CA TYR A 94 2.19 10.57 -3.97
C TYR A 94 2.00 12.08 -4.16
N GLY A 95 0.90 12.58 -3.62
CA GLY A 95 0.46 13.96 -3.78
C GLY A 95 -0.78 14.27 -2.96
N LEU A 96 -1.47 15.34 -3.32
CA LEU A 96 -2.74 15.75 -2.73
C LEU A 96 -3.86 15.73 -3.76
N ASP A 97 -5.08 15.37 -3.37
CA ASP A 97 -6.28 15.52 -4.19
C ASP A 97 -6.86 16.95 -4.11
N ASP A 98 -8.01 17.19 -4.76
CA ASP A 98 -8.73 18.48 -4.69
C ASP A 98 -9.24 18.84 -3.29
N LYS A 99 -9.37 17.85 -2.39
CA LYS A 99 -9.72 18.02 -0.98
C LYS A 99 -8.50 18.13 -0.07
N HIS A 100 -7.32 18.32 -0.66
CA HIS A 100 -6.05 18.44 0.05
C HIS A 100 -5.72 17.22 0.92
N GLN A 101 -6.22 16.03 0.56
CA GLN A 101 -5.90 14.79 1.25
C GLN A 101 -4.71 14.09 0.60
N LEU A 102 -3.87 13.46 1.42
CA LEU A 102 -2.77 12.63 0.96
C LEU A 102 -3.29 11.47 0.11
N ILE A 103 -2.75 11.33 -1.10
CA ILE A 103 -3.01 10.20 -1.98
C ILE A 103 -1.69 9.60 -2.46
N ILE A 104 -1.57 8.28 -2.32
CA ILE A 104 -0.49 7.43 -2.83
C ILE A 104 -1.01 6.72 -4.09
N ILE A 105 -0.26 6.82 -5.18
CA ILE A 105 -0.65 6.27 -6.49
C ILE A 105 0.23 5.11 -6.96
N ASP A 106 1.44 4.98 -6.42
CA ASP A 106 2.41 3.95 -6.82
C ASP A 106 3.40 3.68 -5.67
N PHE A 107 3.93 2.46 -5.60
CA PHE A 107 4.87 2.01 -4.56
C PHE A 107 5.46 0.64 -4.89
N VAL A 108 6.47 0.23 -4.13
CA VAL A 108 7.00 -1.13 -4.13
C VAL A 108 6.85 -1.74 -2.74
N VAL A 109 6.35 -2.97 -2.62
CA VAL A 109 6.36 -3.66 -1.32
C VAL A 109 7.73 -4.29 -1.09
N LEU A 110 8.45 -3.83 -0.06
CA LEU A 110 9.79 -4.30 0.26
C LEU A 110 9.78 -5.72 0.86
N PRO A 111 10.88 -6.47 0.75
CA PRO A 111 11.07 -7.70 1.51
C PRO A 111 11.07 -7.41 3.02
N GLN A 112 10.51 -8.33 3.82
CA GLN A 112 10.48 -8.20 5.29
C GLN A 112 11.88 -8.09 5.92
N GLU A 113 12.88 -8.72 5.32
CA GLU A 113 14.27 -8.75 5.80
C GLU A 113 14.97 -7.38 5.67
N SER A 114 14.41 -6.48 4.86
CA SER A 114 14.98 -5.14 4.61
C SER A 114 14.56 -4.11 5.67
N CYS A 115 13.92 -4.53 6.77
CA CYS A 115 13.18 -3.62 7.63
C CYS A 115 13.69 -3.58 9.08
N ILE A 116 13.89 -2.36 9.58
CA ILE A 116 14.08 -2.05 11.00
C ILE A 116 12.72 -2.25 11.68
N HIS A 117 12.68 -2.91 12.85
CA HIS A 117 11.44 -3.12 13.60
C HIS A 117 10.70 -1.79 13.80
N SER A 118 9.48 -1.73 13.28
CA SER A 118 8.46 -0.69 13.46
C SER A 118 8.41 -0.13 14.90
N ALA A 119 8.50 -1.01 15.90
CA ALA A 119 8.47 -0.65 17.33
C ALA A 119 9.51 0.41 17.71
N THR A 120 10.70 0.38 17.11
CA THR A 120 11.77 1.35 17.39
C THR A 120 11.53 2.70 16.72
N LEU A 121 10.89 2.71 15.53
CA LEU A 121 10.56 3.93 14.79
C LEU A 121 9.31 4.65 15.33
N PHE A 122 8.34 3.90 15.85
CA PHE A 122 7.12 4.47 16.42
C PHE A 122 7.31 4.94 17.86
N GLY A 123 8.13 4.25 18.67
CA GLY A 123 8.33 4.58 20.09
C GLY A 123 8.78 6.01 20.37
N GLN A 124 9.44 6.70 19.44
CA GLN A 124 9.90 8.10 19.61
C GLN A 124 8.91 9.16 19.11
N ARG A 125 7.85 8.80 18.40
CA ARG A 125 6.90 9.75 17.77
C ARG A 125 5.43 9.55 18.17
N LEU A 126 5.12 8.51 18.95
CA LEU A 126 3.75 8.17 19.37
C LEU A 126 3.11 9.18 20.32
N ASP A 127 3.91 10.01 21.01
CA ASP A 127 3.38 11.09 21.87
C ASP A 127 2.84 12.29 21.07
N HIS A 128 2.90 12.26 19.73
CA HIS A 128 2.37 13.34 18.90
C HIS A 128 0.84 13.27 18.80
N PRO A 129 0.06 14.25 19.30
CA PRO A 129 -1.41 14.18 19.33
C PRO A 129 -2.05 13.92 17.95
N SER A 130 -1.50 14.50 16.88
CA SER A 130 -1.99 14.27 15.51
C SER A 130 -1.83 12.81 15.06
N LEU A 131 -0.80 12.10 15.52
CA LEU A 131 -0.57 10.70 15.14
C LEU A 131 -1.65 9.79 15.75
N ASN A 132 -2.00 10.03 17.02
CA ASN A 132 -3.07 9.30 17.69
C ASN A 132 -4.42 9.51 17.01
N MET A 133 -4.70 10.75 16.59
CA MET A 133 -5.89 11.07 15.83
C MET A 133 -5.91 10.38 14.45
N ILE A 134 -4.78 10.36 13.74
CA ILE A 134 -4.64 9.65 12.46
C ILE A 134 -4.94 8.15 12.64
N ILE A 135 -4.31 7.49 13.62
CA ILE A 135 -4.48 6.05 13.86
C ILE A 135 -5.94 5.72 14.20
N LYS A 136 -6.58 6.52 15.08
CA LYS A 136 -8.01 6.37 15.43
C LYS A 136 -8.92 6.56 14.21
N ASN A 137 -8.69 7.60 13.41
CA ASN A 137 -9.51 7.91 12.24
C ASN A 137 -9.40 6.86 11.14
N TRP A 138 -8.23 6.26 10.96
CA TRP A 138 -8.02 5.23 9.94
C TRP A 138 -8.64 3.89 10.26
N LYS A 139 -9.07 3.65 11.50
CA LYS A 139 -9.70 2.39 11.93
C LYS A 139 -8.92 1.18 11.41
N LEU A 140 -7.59 1.18 11.60
CA LEU A 140 -6.65 0.30 10.91
C LEU A 140 -7.01 -1.18 11.03
N LEU A 141 -7.46 -1.63 12.20
CA LEU A 141 -7.84 -3.03 12.41
C LEU A 141 -9.07 -3.43 11.59
N GLU A 142 -10.10 -2.58 11.56
CA GLU A 142 -11.32 -2.80 10.77
C GLU A 142 -10.98 -2.83 9.26
N ASN A 143 -10.20 -1.86 8.80
CA ASN A 143 -9.83 -1.75 7.40
C ASN A 143 -8.82 -2.83 6.95
N PHE A 144 -7.99 -3.34 7.86
CA PHE A 144 -7.15 -4.52 7.62
C PHE A 144 -8.00 -5.77 7.37
N THR A 145 -9.03 -6.00 8.19
CA THR A 145 -9.96 -7.11 8.00
C THR A 145 -10.68 -6.99 6.66
N LYS A 146 -11.22 -5.81 6.35
CA LYS A 146 -11.87 -5.54 5.05
C LYS A 146 -10.94 -5.78 3.85
N ALA A 147 -9.69 -5.33 3.94
CA ALA A 147 -8.68 -5.56 2.90
C ALA A 147 -8.40 -7.06 2.70
N THR A 148 -8.26 -7.80 3.80
CA THR A 148 -8.01 -9.25 3.76
C THR A 148 -9.18 -10.01 3.12
N GLU A 149 -10.42 -9.68 3.51
CA GLU A 149 -11.64 -10.26 2.93
C GLU A 149 -11.81 -9.91 1.45
N SER A 150 -11.55 -8.65 1.08
CA SER A 150 -11.64 -8.19 -0.32
C SER A 150 -10.68 -8.98 -1.22
N ILE A 151 -9.47 -9.27 -0.74
CA ILE A 151 -8.48 -10.03 -1.52
C ILE A 151 -8.84 -11.48 -1.62
N ALA A 152 -9.44 -12.08 -0.59
CA ALA A 152 -9.94 -13.44 -0.69
C ALA A 152 -10.95 -13.56 -1.85
N ASN A 153 -11.81 -12.54 -2.01
CA ASN A 153 -12.74 -12.47 -3.14
C ASN A 153 -12.05 -12.18 -4.47
N ASP A 154 -11.10 -11.24 -4.52
CA ASP A 154 -10.33 -10.95 -5.73
C ASP A 154 -9.50 -12.17 -6.18
N CYS A 155 -8.88 -12.91 -5.26
CA CYS A 155 -8.13 -14.14 -5.54
C CYS A 155 -9.01 -15.25 -6.12
N LYS A 156 -10.24 -15.43 -5.63
CA LYS A 156 -11.21 -16.40 -6.20
C LYS A 156 -11.55 -16.06 -7.66
N ARG A 157 -11.55 -14.79 -8.03
CA ARG A 157 -11.75 -14.36 -9.43
C ARG A 157 -10.51 -14.54 -10.30
N MET A 158 -9.38 -14.90 -9.68
CA MET A 158 -8.03 -14.93 -10.25
C MET A 158 -7.33 -16.28 -9.97
N GLU A 159 -8.10 -17.37 -9.94
CA GLU A 159 -7.60 -18.71 -9.57
C GLU A 159 -6.47 -19.22 -10.47
N SER A 160 -6.39 -18.72 -11.70
CA SER A 160 -5.39 -19.08 -12.70
C SER A 160 -4.10 -18.22 -12.63
N ILE A 161 -4.00 -17.29 -11.67
CA ILE A 161 -2.77 -16.51 -11.42
C ILE A 161 -1.81 -17.29 -10.52
N ILE A 162 -0.53 -17.32 -10.91
CA ILE A 162 0.54 -17.87 -10.06
C ILE A 162 1.03 -16.79 -9.11
N TRP A 163 0.80 -17.02 -7.82
CA TRP A 163 1.11 -16.08 -6.75
C TRP A 163 2.52 -16.26 -6.19
N ARG A 164 3.13 -15.16 -5.73
CA ARG A 164 4.37 -15.22 -4.95
C ARG A 164 4.08 -15.71 -3.53
N ASP A 165 5.00 -16.49 -2.98
CA ASP A 165 4.95 -16.99 -1.59
C ASP A 165 5.21 -15.86 -0.57
N GLY A 166 4.89 -16.11 0.71
CA GLY A 166 5.20 -15.19 1.82
C GLY A 166 4.10 -14.18 2.15
N TYR A 167 2.94 -14.24 1.50
CA TYR A 167 1.79 -13.39 1.80
C TYR A 167 1.29 -13.53 3.24
N ASP A 168 1.12 -14.76 3.74
CA ASP A 168 0.57 -14.99 5.09
C ASP A 168 1.52 -14.48 6.18
N LYS A 169 2.83 -14.69 5.98
CA LYS A 169 3.87 -14.15 6.87
C LYS A 169 3.86 -12.61 6.86
N TYR A 170 3.65 -11.99 5.69
CA TYR A 170 3.49 -10.55 5.57
C TYR A 170 2.28 -10.04 6.35
N LEU A 171 1.09 -10.64 6.14
CA LEU A 171 -0.13 -10.26 6.85
C LEU A 171 0.01 -10.37 8.36
N LYS A 172 0.61 -11.45 8.86
CA LYS A 172 0.81 -11.67 10.29
C LYS A 172 1.61 -10.52 10.92
N VAL A 173 2.71 -10.12 10.29
CA VAL A 173 3.56 -9.04 10.79
C VAL A 173 2.85 -7.68 10.71
N VAL A 174 2.16 -7.38 9.61
CA VAL A 174 1.38 -6.13 9.50
C VAL A 174 0.29 -6.09 10.58
N LEU A 175 -0.41 -7.19 10.82
CA LEU A 175 -1.44 -7.28 11.86
C LEU A 175 -0.85 -7.10 13.27
N GLU A 176 0.29 -7.71 13.57
CA GLU A 176 1.00 -7.51 14.83
C GLU A 176 1.39 -6.04 15.02
N ASN A 177 1.92 -5.38 13.98
CA ASN A 177 2.22 -3.94 14.03
C ASN A 177 0.98 -3.08 14.25
N ILE A 178 -0.13 -3.38 13.58
CA ILE A 178 -1.41 -2.67 13.78
C ILE A 178 -1.91 -2.86 15.22
N LYS A 179 -1.84 -4.07 15.77
CA LYS A 179 -2.26 -4.35 17.15
C LYS A 179 -1.38 -3.60 18.15
N LEU A 180 -0.07 -3.60 17.96
CA LEU A 180 0.86 -2.83 18.80
C LEU A 180 0.52 -1.34 18.76
N LEU A 181 0.34 -0.75 17.57
CA LEU A 181 -0.05 0.65 17.43
C LEU A 181 -1.37 0.98 18.14
N ASN A 182 -2.38 0.11 18.03
CA ASN A 182 -3.67 0.34 18.71
C ASN A 182 -3.58 0.19 20.23
N ASN A 183 -2.72 -0.70 20.74
CA ASN A 183 -2.53 -0.88 22.19
C ASN A 183 -1.76 0.28 22.85
N MET A 184 -1.09 1.12 22.05
CA MET A 184 -0.34 2.28 22.52
C MET A 184 -1.18 3.57 22.54
N LEU A 185 -2.46 3.52 22.15
CA LEU A 185 -3.42 4.64 22.12
C LEU A 185 -4.31 4.73 23.36
#